data_AF-A0AAN8ZXU2-F1
#
_entry.id   AF-A0AAN8ZXU2-F1
#
_cell.length_a   1.000
_cell.length_b   1.000
_cell.length_c   1.000
_cell.angle_alpha   90.00
_cell.angle_beta   90.00
_cell.angle_gamma   90.00
#
_symmetry.space_group_name_H-M   'P 1'
#
loop_
_entity.id
_entity.type
_entity.pdbx_description
1 polymer ?
#
loop_
_entity_poly.entity_id
_entity_poly.type
_entity_poly.pdbx_seq_one_letter_code
_entity_poly.pdbx_strand_id
1 'polypeptide(L)'
;MHSGTSSDTQERLYKMLENLQNLARQIPTKFQQRLPYDLLSPLAHVLLDNTVFEIVRELVELQHMTEKSLHQQRMHLINKHRVEKESLIKQHREEILAAERQGKAHVAARLPRLHGEQLTEMERRHAQEVSNCHERILQLLDQKAKIKYLNTDFLGMGKLGDWYLGVVVLVQLF
;
A
#
# COMPACT_ATOMS: atom_id res chain seq x y z
N MET A 1 6.49 -47.71 -14.10
CA MET A 1 5.54 -46.87 -14.86
C MET A 1 5.94 -45.40 -14.74
N HIS A 2 6.97 -44.92 -15.46
CA HIS A 2 7.53 -43.55 -15.33
C HIS A 2 7.93 -42.98 -16.70
N SER A 3 6.99 -42.82 -17.63
CA SER A 3 7.30 -42.33 -18.99
C SER A 3 6.37 -41.20 -19.49
N GLY A 4 5.53 -40.62 -18.63
CA GLY A 4 4.52 -39.62 -19.02
C GLY A 4 4.90 -38.15 -18.81
N THR A 5 6.00 -37.82 -18.12
CA THR A 5 6.26 -36.42 -17.67
C THR A 5 7.14 -35.59 -18.61
N SER A 6 7.93 -36.21 -19.49
CA SER A 6 8.88 -35.49 -20.38
C SER A 6 8.21 -34.95 -21.65
N SER A 7 7.30 -35.71 -22.25
CA SER A 7 6.64 -35.34 -23.52
C SER A 7 5.74 -34.11 -23.35
N ASP A 8 4.93 -34.10 -22.30
CA ASP A 8 3.99 -33.00 -22.02
C ASP A 8 4.71 -31.71 -21.66
N THR A 9 5.83 -31.80 -20.93
CA THR A 9 6.67 -30.65 -20.58
C THR A 9 7.35 -30.07 -21.82
N GLN A 10 7.87 -30.92 -22.71
CA GLN A 10 8.45 -30.47 -23.98
C GLN A 10 7.40 -29.83 -24.88
N GLU A 11 6.19 -30.39 -24.99
CA GLU A 11 5.13 -29.81 -25.81
C GLU A 11 4.73 -28.40 -25.31
N ARG A 12 4.65 -28.23 -23.98
CA ARG A 12 4.39 -26.92 -23.36
C ARG A 12 5.56 -25.94 -23.57
N LEU A 13 6.80 -26.42 -23.52
CA LEU A 13 7.99 -25.63 -23.86
C LEU A 13 7.93 -25.10 -25.29
N TYR A 14 7.64 -25.98 -26.25
CA TYR A 14 7.54 -25.58 -27.65
C TYR A 14 6.41 -24.57 -27.87
N LYS A 15 5.24 -24.78 -27.26
CA LYS A 15 4.13 -23.81 -27.33
C LYS A 15 4.50 -22.45 -26.70
N MET A 16 5.16 -22.43 -25.55
CA MET A 16 5.60 -21.19 -24.90
C MET A 16 6.64 -20.45 -25.75
N LEU A 17 7.60 -21.18 -26.31
CA LEU A 17 8.63 -20.63 -27.17
C LEU A 17 8.05 -20.03 -28.46
N GLU A 18 7.11 -20.73 -29.09
CA GLU A 18 6.39 -20.25 -30.27
C GLU A 18 5.61 -18.96 -29.98
N ASN A 19 4.93 -18.91 -28.84
CA ASN A 19 4.24 -17.69 -28.39
C ASN A 19 5.21 -16.52 -28.18
N LEU A 20 6.36 -16.76 -27.53
CA LEU A 20 7.38 -15.74 -27.31
C LEU A 20 8.00 -15.25 -28.62
N GLN A 21 8.25 -16.13 -29.59
CA GLN A 21 8.74 -15.77 -30.91
C GLN A 21 7.71 -14.94 -31.70
N ASN A 22 6.44 -15.32 -31.64
CA ASN A 22 5.35 -14.57 -32.27
C ASN A 22 5.17 -13.18 -31.64
N LEU A 23 5.33 -13.07 -30.32
CA LEU A 23 5.38 -11.78 -29.62
C LEU A 23 6.60 -10.95 -30.06
N ALA A 24 7.80 -11.55 -30.10
CA ALA A 24 9.02 -10.85 -30.51
C ALA A 24 8.91 -10.27 -31.93
N ARG A 25 8.27 -10.99 -32.86
CA ARG A 25 8.03 -10.54 -34.25
C ARG A 25 7.09 -9.34 -34.37
N GLN A 26 6.22 -9.10 -33.39
CA GLN A 26 5.29 -7.96 -33.37
C GLN A 26 5.94 -6.67 -32.86
N ILE A 27 7.15 -6.75 -32.31
CA ILE A 27 7.91 -5.61 -31.79
C ILE A 27 8.69 -4.94 -32.94
N PRO A 28 8.91 -3.61 -32.96
CA PRO A 28 9.73 -2.96 -33.98
C PRO A 28 11.11 -3.60 -34.16
N THR A 29 11.58 -3.72 -35.41
CA THR A 29 12.82 -4.42 -35.83
C THR A 29 14.07 -4.03 -35.05
N LYS A 30 14.15 -2.77 -34.62
CA LYS A 30 15.23 -2.24 -33.75
C LYS A 30 15.36 -2.94 -32.39
N PHE A 31 14.28 -3.54 -31.88
CA PHE A 31 14.27 -4.28 -30.62
C PHE A 31 14.27 -5.80 -30.83
N GLN A 32 13.87 -6.28 -32.00
CA GLN A 32 13.89 -7.71 -32.34
C GLN A 32 15.30 -8.31 -32.26
N GLN A 33 16.33 -7.55 -32.67
CA GLN A 33 17.73 -7.97 -32.58
C GLN A 33 18.20 -8.21 -31.14
N ARG A 34 17.49 -7.68 -30.13
CA ARG A 34 17.80 -7.88 -28.71
C ARG A 34 17.08 -9.10 -28.12
N LEU A 35 16.28 -9.81 -28.91
CA LEU A 35 15.52 -10.99 -28.51
C LEU A 35 15.91 -12.21 -29.36
N PRO A 36 17.19 -12.64 -29.34
CA PRO A 36 17.61 -13.82 -30.07
C PRO A 36 16.98 -15.09 -29.50
N TYR A 37 16.92 -16.15 -30.32
CA TYR A 37 16.39 -17.46 -29.91
C TYR A 37 17.04 -17.99 -28.63
N ASP A 38 18.34 -17.81 -28.50
CA ASP A 38 19.14 -18.23 -27.35
C ASP A 38 18.75 -17.51 -26.05
N LEU A 39 18.05 -16.37 -26.14
CA LEU A 39 17.46 -15.67 -25.00
C LEU A 39 16.01 -16.11 -24.74
N LEU A 40 15.23 -16.35 -25.80
CA LEU A 40 13.82 -16.74 -25.69
C LEU A 40 13.64 -18.16 -25.12
N SER A 41 14.58 -19.07 -25.39
CA SER A 41 14.52 -20.46 -24.90
C SER A 41 14.69 -20.57 -23.38
N PRO A 42 15.75 -20.01 -22.75
CA PRO A 42 15.84 -19.92 -21.30
C PRO A 42 14.67 -19.18 -20.66
N LEU A 43 14.17 -18.12 -21.32
CA LEU A 43 13.00 -17.37 -20.84
C LEU A 43 11.73 -18.23 -20.82
N ALA A 44 11.50 -19.05 -21.86
CA ALA A 44 10.37 -19.98 -21.91
C ALA A 44 10.42 -20.99 -20.75
N HIS A 45 11.61 -21.51 -20.43
CA HIS A 45 11.81 -22.40 -19.30
C HIS A 45 11.43 -21.76 -17.97
N VAL A 46 11.92 -20.54 -17.70
CA VAL A 46 11.61 -19.80 -16.47
C VAL A 46 10.13 -19.45 -16.34
N LEU A 47 9.47 -19.11 -17.45
CA LEU A 47 8.04 -18.81 -17.47
C LEU A 47 7.16 -20.05 -17.28
N LEU A 48 7.62 -21.23 -17.73
CA LEU A 48 6.90 -22.49 -17.56
C LEU A 48 6.99 -23.07 -16.15
N ASP A 49 8.09 -22.81 -15.45
CA ASP A 49 8.27 -23.25 -14.06
C ASP A 49 7.29 -22.57 -13.10
N ASN A 50 6.61 -21.50 -13.55
CA ASN A 50 5.65 -20.68 -12.81
C ASN A 50 6.17 -20.03 -11.52
N THR A 51 7.37 -20.38 -11.06
CA THR A 51 7.97 -19.88 -9.81
C THR A 51 8.06 -18.36 -9.78
N VAL A 52 8.40 -17.73 -10.89
CA VAL A 52 8.43 -16.25 -10.97
C VAL A 52 7.03 -15.66 -10.76
N PHE A 53 5.98 -16.28 -11.31
CA PHE A 53 4.60 -15.82 -11.11
C PHE A 53 4.10 -16.10 -9.69
N GLU A 54 4.52 -17.20 -9.07
CA GLU A 54 4.22 -17.51 -7.67
C GLU A 54 4.89 -16.49 -6.74
N ILE A 55 6.19 -16.20 -6.92
CA ILE A 55 6.90 -15.17 -6.16
C ILE A 55 6.21 -13.81 -6.32
N VAL A 56 5.86 -13.41 -7.54
CA VAL A 56 5.16 -12.13 -7.78
C VAL A 56 3.80 -12.12 -7.07
N ARG A 57 3.06 -13.23 -7.10
CA ARG A 57 1.75 -13.34 -6.44
C ARG A 57 1.87 -13.23 -4.92
N GLU A 58 2.82 -13.94 -4.32
CA GLU A 58 3.11 -13.86 -2.88
C GLU A 58 3.55 -12.45 -2.46
N LEU A 59 4.41 -11.79 -3.25
CA LEU A 59 4.82 -10.41 -2.99
C LEU A 59 3.64 -9.43 -3.07
N VAL A 60 2.74 -9.63 -4.02
CA VAL A 60 1.51 -8.83 -4.16
C VAL A 60 0.59 -9.06 -2.96
N GLU A 61 0.43 -10.30 -2.51
CA GLU A 61 -0.40 -10.59 -1.34
C GLU A 61 0.19 -9.97 -0.06
N LEU A 62 1.50 -10.07 0.14
CA LEU A 62 2.21 -9.42 1.25
C LEU A 62 2.06 -7.89 1.22
N GLN A 63 2.08 -7.29 0.03
CA GLN A 63 1.80 -5.86 -0.16
C GLN A 63 0.37 -5.52 0.31
N HIS A 64 -0.64 -6.23 -0.19
CA HIS A 64 -2.04 -5.99 0.19
C HIS A 64 -2.26 -6.15 1.70
N MET A 65 -1.63 -7.15 2.33
CA MET A 65 -1.68 -7.35 3.77
C MET A 65 -1.07 -6.15 4.53
N THR A 66 0.07 -5.63 4.05
CA THR A 66 0.70 -4.45 4.64
C THR A 66 -0.22 -3.23 4.52
N GLU A 67 -0.74 -2.95 3.34
CA GLU A 67 -1.62 -1.81 3.08
C GLU A 67 -2.87 -1.86 3.94
N LYS A 68 -3.50 -3.04 4.03
CA LYS A 68 -4.66 -3.26 4.89
C LYS A 68 -4.33 -2.98 6.36
N SER A 69 -3.18 -3.44 6.85
CA SER A 69 -2.75 -3.18 8.24
C SER A 69 -2.55 -1.69 8.52
N LEU A 70 -1.84 -0.97 7.64
CA LEU A 70 -1.61 0.47 7.77
C LEU A 70 -2.92 1.27 7.69
N HIS A 71 -3.81 0.88 6.79
CA HIS A 71 -5.14 1.48 6.69
C HIS A 71 -5.96 1.25 7.97
N GLN A 72 -5.96 0.03 8.51
CA GLN A 72 -6.64 -0.28 9.77
C GLN A 72 -6.08 0.52 10.95
N GLN A 73 -4.76 0.70 11.02
CA GLN A 73 -4.12 1.55 12.04
C GLN A 73 -4.60 3.00 11.92
N ARG A 74 -4.66 3.56 10.71
CA ARG A 74 -5.18 4.91 10.46
C ARG A 74 -6.64 5.02 10.89
N MET A 75 -7.47 4.06 10.51
CA MET A 75 -8.90 4.05 10.87
C MET A 75 -9.12 3.92 12.37
N HIS A 76 -8.32 3.10 13.06
CA HIS A 76 -8.38 2.98 14.51
C HIS A 76 -8.07 4.30 15.21
N LEU A 77 -7.04 5.02 14.76
CA LEU A 77 -6.69 6.34 15.29
C LEU A 77 -7.83 7.35 15.11
N ILE A 78 -8.38 7.45 13.90
CA ILE A 78 -9.49 8.38 13.61
C ILE A 78 -10.73 8.05 14.45
N ASN A 79 -11.06 6.75 14.59
CA ASN A 79 -12.18 6.32 15.42
C ASN A 79 -11.96 6.65 16.91
N LYS A 80 -10.74 6.47 17.41
CA LYS A 80 -10.37 6.86 18.77
C LYS A 80 -10.59 8.36 18.99
N HIS A 81 -10.11 9.20 18.06
CA HIS A 81 -10.30 10.67 18.12
C HIS A 81 -11.78 11.06 18.10
N ARG A 82 -12.59 10.40 17.26
CA ARG A 82 -14.05 10.63 17.22
C ARG A 82 -14.70 10.34 18.57
N VAL A 83 -14.41 9.18 19.17
CA VAL A 83 -14.96 8.78 20.47
C VAL A 83 -14.50 9.73 21.58
N GLU A 84 -13.23 10.13 21.59
CA GLU A 84 -12.70 11.08 22.57
C GLU A 84 -13.40 12.44 22.47
N LYS A 85 -13.58 12.97 21.25
CA LYS A 85 -14.31 14.22 21.01
C LYS A 85 -15.77 14.14 21.49
N GLU A 86 -16.47 13.05 21.18
CA GLU A 86 -17.84 12.83 21.63
C GLU A 86 -17.95 12.77 23.15
N SER A 87 -17.02 12.07 23.81
CA SER A 87 -16.95 12.00 25.27
C SER A 87 -16.68 13.36 25.91
N LEU A 88 -15.75 14.14 25.35
CA LEU A 88 -15.41 15.46 25.87
C LEU A 88 -16.59 16.43 25.75
N ILE A 89 -17.26 16.46 24.60
CA ILE A 89 -18.46 17.29 24.38
C ILE A 89 -19.57 16.91 25.37
N LYS A 90 -19.75 15.61 25.63
CA LYS A 90 -20.72 15.14 26.62
C LYS A 90 -20.37 15.65 28.02
N GLN A 91 -19.11 15.54 28.43
CA GLN A 91 -18.64 16.04 29.72
C GLN A 91 -18.85 17.57 29.83
N HIS A 92 -18.49 18.33 28.81
CA HIS A 92 -18.69 19.79 28.77
C HIS A 92 -20.16 20.17 28.97
N ARG A 93 -21.08 19.46 28.32
CA ARG A 93 -22.53 19.67 28.50
C ARG A 93 -22.97 19.40 29.94
N GLU A 94 -22.51 18.30 30.53
CA GLU A 94 -22.85 17.92 31.90
C GLU A 94 -22.32 18.93 32.93
N GLU A 95 -21.11 19.47 32.71
CA GLU A 95 -20.50 20.50 33.55
C GLU A 95 -21.28 21.82 33.54
N ILE A 96 -21.73 22.27 32.35
CA ILE A 96 -22.57 23.47 32.22
C ILE A 96 -23.88 23.28 32.97
N LEU A 97 -24.59 22.17 32.72
CA LEU A 97 -25.84 21.85 33.40
C LEU A 97 -25.68 21.70 34.92
N ALA A 98 -24.54 21.20 35.39
CA ALA A 98 -24.23 21.13 36.82
C ALA A 98 -24.01 22.52 37.43
N ALA A 99 -23.28 23.42 36.75
CA ALA A 99 -23.05 24.78 37.20
C ALA A 99 -24.35 25.61 37.28
N GLU A 100 -25.24 25.44 36.30
CA GLU A 100 -26.57 26.07 36.26
C GLU A 100 -27.45 25.57 37.43
N ARG A 101 -27.53 24.25 37.64
CA ARG A 101 -28.29 23.66 38.76
C ARG A 101 -27.80 24.11 40.13
N GLN A 102 -26.51 24.43 40.26
CA GLN A 102 -25.90 24.92 41.50
C GLN A 102 -26.02 26.44 41.68
N GLY A 103 -26.66 27.16 40.75
CA GLY A 103 -26.83 28.62 40.83
C GLY A 103 -25.53 29.41 40.61
N LYS A 104 -24.48 28.78 40.07
CA LYS A 104 -23.16 29.41 39.88
C LYS A 104 -23.09 30.17 38.54
N ALA A 105 -23.89 31.22 38.40
CA ALA A 105 -24.04 31.98 37.15
C ALA A 105 -22.70 32.48 36.55
N HIS A 106 -21.80 33.01 37.38
CA HIS A 106 -20.48 33.47 36.93
C HIS A 106 -19.60 32.31 36.41
N VAL A 107 -19.72 31.11 37.01
CA VAL A 107 -18.98 29.93 36.56
C VAL A 107 -19.57 29.42 35.24
N ALA A 108 -20.89 29.29 35.17
CA ALA A 108 -21.60 28.88 33.96
C ALA A 108 -21.30 29.79 32.77
N ALA A 109 -21.18 31.11 32.97
CA ALA A 109 -20.84 32.07 31.92
C ALA A 109 -19.41 31.90 31.36
N ARG A 110 -18.48 31.35 32.15
CA ARG A 110 -17.06 31.21 31.78
C ARG A 110 -16.73 29.84 31.20
N LEU A 111 -17.51 28.80 31.55
CA LEU A 111 -17.30 27.43 31.08
C LEU A 111 -17.28 27.28 29.55
N PRO A 112 -18.20 27.87 28.76
CA PRO A 112 -18.20 27.71 27.30
C PRO A 112 -16.90 28.15 26.63
N ARG A 113 -16.27 29.22 27.15
CA ARG A 113 -14.98 29.69 26.63
C ARG A 113 -13.87 28.69 26.93
N LEU A 114 -13.78 28.21 28.18
CA LEU A 114 -12.80 27.22 28.58
C LEU A 114 -12.96 25.90 27.82
N HIS A 115 -14.22 25.45 27.65
CA HIS A 115 -14.56 24.27 26.87
C HIS A 115 -14.18 24.42 25.39
N GLY A 116 -14.39 25.60 24.81
CA GLY A 116 -13.94 25.93 23.46
C GLY A 116 -12.42 25.86 23.31
N GLU A 117 -11.68 26.48 24.23
CA GLU A 117 -10.20 26.42 24.27
C GLU A 117 -9.70 24.97 24.37
N GLN A 118 -10.33 24.15 25.24
CA GLN A 118 -10.02 22.73 25.38
C GLN A 118 -10.30 21.92 24.11
N LEU A 119 -11.42 22.19 23.43
CA LEU A 119 -11.79 21.51 22.20
C LEU A 119 -10.80 21.84 21.07
N THR A 120 -10.44 23.11 20.91
CA THR A 120 -9.44 23.55 19.93
C THR A 120 -8.08 22.91 20.19
N GLU A 121 -7.63 22.86 21.44
CA GLU A 121 -6.38 22.21 21.80
C GLU A 121 -6.40 20.70 21.53
N MET A 122 -7.52 20.03 21.82
CA MET A 122 -7.71 18.62 21.47
C MET A 122 -7.67 18.41 19.95
N GLU A 123 -8.38 19.21 19.16
CA GLU A 123 -8.39 19.12 17.70
C GLU A 123 -6.99 19.34 17.11
N ARG A 124 -6.23 20.28 17.67
CA ARG A 124 -4.82 20.51 17.31
C ARG A 124 -3.96 19.27 17.58
N ARG A 125 -4.11 18.63 18.75
CA ARG A 125 -3.40 17.39 19.09
C ARG A 125 -3.78 16.24 18.15
N HIS A 126 -5.08 16.04 17.88
CA HIS A 126 -5.56 15.02 16.96
C HIS A 126 -4.99 15.25 15.54
N ALA A 127 -4.98 16.48 15.06
CA ALA A 127 -4.39 16.82 13.76
C ALA A 127 -2.89 16.49 13.70
N GLN A 128 -2.14 16.80 14.76
CA GLN A 128 -0.72 16.44 14.85
C GLN A 128 -0.50 14.92 14.87
N GLU A 129 -1.31 14.18 15.62
CA GLU A 129 -1.22 12.71 15.67
C GLU A 129 -1.51 12.06 14.32
N VAL A 130 -2.49 12.59 13.58
CA VAL A 130 -2.79 12.15 12.21
C VAL A 130 -1.62 12.46 11.27
N SER A 131 -1.03 13.66 11.36
CA SER A 131 0.17 14.02 10.59
C SER A 131 1.33 13.06 10.87
N ASN A 132 1.62 12.81 12.15
CA ASN A 132 2.68 11.89 12.57
C ASN A 132 2.42 10.46 12.07
N CYS A 133 1.15 10.02 12.06
CA CYS A 133 0.75 8.73 11.51
C CYS A 133 1.03 8.67 10.00
N HIS A 134 0.65 9.71 9.25
CA HIS A 134 0.93 9.80 7.82
C HIS A 134 2.42 9.80 7.52
N GLU A 135 3.22 10.58 8.26
CA GLU A 135 4.68 10.60 8.10
C GLU A 135 5.30 9.22 8.32
N ARG A 136 4.87 8.48 9.35
CA ARG A 136 5.34 7.10 9.58
C ARG A 136 4.94 6.16 8.45
N ILE A 137 3.71 6.26 7.95
CA ILE A 137 3.23 5.47 6.81
C ILE A 137 4.11 5.75 5.58
N LEU A 138 4.36 7.02 5.28
CA LEU A 138 5.21 7.42 4.16
C LEU A 138 6.65 6.90 4.31
N GLN A 139 7.24 7.00 5.50
CA GLN A 139 8.58 6.46 5.76
C GLN A 139 8.66 4.95 5.57
N LEU A 140 7.65 4.21 6.04
CA LEU A 140 7.58 2.75 5.86
C LEU A 140 7.45 2.38 4.38
N LEU A 141 6.63 3.11 3.63
CA LEU A 141 6.48 2.91 2.19
C LEU A 141 7.77 3.26 1.44
N ASP A 142 8.46 4.35 1.80
CA ASP A 142 9.74 4.75 1.19
C ASP A 142 10.85 3.73 1.47
N GLN A 143 10.95 3.21 2.70
CA GLN A 143 11.89 2.13 3.00
C GLN A 143 11.59 0.87 2.18
N LYS A 144 10.32 0.49 2.05
CA LYS A 144 9.92 -0.66 1.21
C LYS A 144 10.21 -0.41 -0.26
N ALA A 145 10.01 0.81 -0.76
CA ALA A 145 10.36 1.20 -2.12
C ALA A 145 11.88 1.10 -2.35
N LYS A 146 12.70 1.66 -1.44
CA LYS A 146 14.18 1.56 -1.49
C LYS A 146 14.68 0.12 -1.51
N ILE A 147 14.13 -0.75 -0.65
CA ILE A 147 14.48 -2.18 -0.65
C ILE A 147 14.12 -2.82 -2.00
N LYS A 148 12.97 -2.46 -2.57
CA LYS A 148 12.54 -2.96 -3.88
C LYS A 148 13.45 -2.46 -5.00
N TYR A 149 13.84 -1.18 -5.01
CA TYR A 149 14.79 -0.61 -5.97
C TYR A 149 16.15 -1.29 -5.93
N LEU A 150 16.72 -1.47 -4.74
CA LEU A 150 17.97 -2.21 -4.55
C LEU A 150 17.86 -3.64 -5.09
N ASN A 151 16.72 -4.31 -4.91
CA ASN A 151 16.46 -5.64 -5.48
C ASN A 151 16.29 -5.61 -7.02
N THR A 152 15.61 -4.62 -7.60
CA THR A 152 15.48 -4.49 -9.06
C THR A 152 16.77 -4.06 -9.76
N ASP A 153 17.61 -3.27 -9.10
CA ASP A 153 18.96 -2.93 -9.56
C ASP A 153 19.86 -4.17 -9.52
N PHE A 154 19.70 -5.01 -8.49
CA PHE A 154 20.36 -6.32 -8.40
C PHE A 154 19.91 -7.30 -9.49
N LEU A 155 18.64 -7.23 -9.94
CA LEU A 155 18.10 -8.04 -11.04
C LEU A 155 18.18 -7.38 -12.43
N GLY A 156 18.75 -6.18 -12.57
CA GLY A 156 18.89 -5.50 -13.86
C GLY A 156 17.58 -5.13 -14.58
N MET A 157 16.46 -5.05 -13.85
CA MET A 157 15.11 -4.79 -14.42
C MET A 157 14.63 -3.36 -14.12
N GLY A 158 15.44 -2.35 -14.41
CA GLY A 158 15.13 -0.94 -14.10
C GLY A 158 13.87 -0.37 -14.77
N LYS A 159 13.33 -0.99 -15.83
CA LYS A 159 12.16 -0.48 -16.57
C LYS A 159 10.80 -1.03 -16.12
N LEU A 160 10.77 -2.12 -15.35
CA LEU A 160 9.52 -2.63 -14.77
C LEU A 160 9.15 -1.90 -13.47
N GLY A 161 10.15 -1.33 -12.77
CA GLY A 161 9.95 -0.50 -11.59
C GLY A 161 9.09 0.75 -11.86
N ASP A 162 9.27 1.38 -13.03
CA ASP A 162 8.54 2.60 -13.42
C ASP A 162 7.03 2.35 -13.63
N TRP A 163 6.65 1.17 -14.13
CA TRP A 163 5.24 0.81 -14.32
C TRP A 163 4.53 0.58 -12.98
N TYR A 164 5.24 0.01 -12.00
CA TYR A 164 4.73 -0.17 -10.65
C TYR A 164 4.66 1.14 -9.86
N LEU A 165 5.61 2.06 -10.06
CA LEU A 165 5.49 3.41 -9.49
C LEU A 165 4.28 4.15 -10.05
N GLY A 166 3.98 3.99 -11.34
CA GLY A 166 2.76 4.51 -11.94
C GLY A 166 1.50 4.03 -11.22
N VAL A 167 1.42 2.72 -10.92
CA VAL A 167 0.27 2.13 -10.21
C VAL A 167 0.22 2.54 -8.74
N VAL A 168 1.36 2.58 -8.04
CA VAL A 168 1.42 3.02 -6.62
C VAL A 168 1.08 4.51 -6.49
N VAL A 169 1.50 5.36 -7.43
CA VAL A 169 1.14 6.79 -7.47
C VAL A 169 -0.34 6.97 -7.85
N LEU A 170 -0.89 6.16 -8.75
CA LEU A 170 -2.32 6.15 -9.09
C LEU A 170 -3.21 5.77 -7.89
N VAL A 171 -2.75 4.84 -7.05
CA VAL A 171 -3.44 4.44 -5.80
C VAL A 171 -3.22 5.46 -4.67
N GLN A 172 -2.21 6.34 -4.75
CA GLN A 172 -2.08 7.47 -3.83
C GLN A 172 -2.96 8.68 -4.18
N LEU A 173 -3.55 8.71 -5.39
CA LEU A 173 -4.40 9.81 -5.88
C LEU A 173 -5.91 9.52 -5.78
N PHE A 174 -6.32 8.32 -5.37
CA PHE A 174 -7.72 7.91 -5.16
C PHE A 174 -7.88 7.12 -3.86
#